data_AF-W2UIT7-F1
#
_entry.id   AF-W2UIT7-F1
#
_cell.length_a   1.000
_cell.length_b   1.000
_cell.length_c   1.000
_cell.angle_alpha   90.00
_cell.angle_beta   90.00
_cell.angle_gamma   90.00
#
_symmetry.space_group_name_H-M   'P 1'
#
loop_
_entity.id
_entity.type
_entity.pdbx_description
1 polymer ?
#
loop_
_entity_poly.entity_id
_entity_poly.type
_entity_poly.pdbx_seq_one_letter_code
_entity_poly.pdbx_strand_id
1 'polypeptide(L)' 'MANRIAEYTSDLTPEKRRTIAGLGKAEQLVETIDYYVNEDGNYVFTSWYHLRRGKCCGNGCLHCPYRKN' A
#
# COMPACT_ATOMS: atom_id res chain seq x y z
N MET A 1 -13.68 13.28 5.32
CA MET A 1 -12.26 12.94 5.08
C MET A 1 -12.16 12.11 3.82
N ALA A 2 -11.38 12.57 2.85
CA ALA A 2 -11.37 12.06 1.48
C ALA A 2 -10.56 10.77 1.33
N ASN A 3 -10.96 9.94 0.37
CA ASN A 3 -10.23 8.75 -0.06
C ASN A 3 -8.94 9.18 -0.77
N ARG A 4 -7.77 8.87 -0.21
CA ARG A 4 -6.47 9.35 -0.71
C ARG A 4 -5.88 8.48 -1.83
N ILE A 5 -6.64 7.49 -2.30
CA ILE A 5 -6.21 6.59 -3.38
C ILE A 5 -5.75 7.37 -4.61
N ALA A 6 -6.43 8.46 -4.98
CA ALA A 6 -6.05 9.27 -6.13
C ALA A 6 -4.64 9.89 -5.97
N GLU A 7 -4.27 10.32 -4.76
CA GLU A 7 -2.91 10.84 -4.47
C GLU A 7 -1.85 9.73 -4.59
N TYR A 8 -2.15 8.52 -4.11
CA TYR A 8 -1.19 7.41 -4.18
C TYR A 8 -1.11 6.75 -5.56
N THR A 9 -2.04 7.07 -6.46
CA THR A 9 -2.13 6.45 -7.79
C THR A 9 -1.98 7.44 -8.94
N SER A 10 -1.74 8.74 -8.66
CA SER A 10 -1.55 9.79 -9.65
C SER A 10 -0.43 9.46 -10.64
N ASP A 11 0.64 8.85 -10.16
CA ASP A 11 1.84 8.55 -10.92
C ASP A 11 1.82 7.16 -11.58
N LEU A 12 0.69 6.44 -11.50
CA LEU A 12 0.50 5.14 -12.12
C LEU A 12 0.19 5.28 -13.61
N THR A 13 1.25 5.34 -14.42
CA THR A 13 1.17 5.24 -15.87
C THR A 13 0.68 3.85 -16.32
N PRO A 14 0.16 3.70 -17.55
CA PRO A 14 -0.26 2.40 -18.08
C PRO A 14 0.84 1.33 -18.01
N GLU A 15 2.10 1.73 -18.19
CA GLU A 15 3.26 0.85 -18.10
C GLU A 15 3.49 0.37 -16.65
N LYS A 16 3.51 1.30 -15.69
CA LYS A 16 3.63 0.95 -14.26
C LYS A 16 2.50 0.02 -13.82
N ARG A 17 1.26 0.25 -14.28
CA ARG A 17 0.12 -0.63 -13.96
C ARG A 17 0.33 -2.06 -14.46
N ARG A 18 0.92 -2.26 -15.64
CA ARG A 18 1.25 -3.59 -16.19
C ARG A 18 2.33 -4.28 -15.36
N THR A 19 3.39 -3.56 -15.00
CA THR A 19 4.45 -4.09 -14.13
C THR A 19 3.88 -4.51 -12.77
N ILE A 20 3.05 -3.66 -12.17
CA ILE A 20 2.36 -3.92 -10.90
C ILE A 20 1.45 -5.14 -10.99
N ALA A 21 0.67 -5.27 -12.06
CA ALA A 21 -0.19 -6.44 -12.27
C ALA A 21 0.64 -7.73 -12.40
N GLY A 22 1.89 -7.62 -12.88
CA GLY A 22 2.85 -8.72 -12.97
C GLY A 22 3.56 -9.09 -11.68
N LEU A 23 3.52 -8.27 -10.62
CA LEU A 23 4.20 -8.54 -9.34
C LEU A 23 3.55 -9.66 -8.50
N GLY A 24 2.46 -10.27 -8.98
CA GLY A 24 1.83 -11.42 -8.33
C GLY A 24 1.06 -11.08 -7.04
N LYS A 25 0.41 -12.09 -6.46
CA LYS A 25 -0.36 -11.98 -5.21
C LYS A 25 0.55 -11.63 -4.01
N ALA A 26 -0.04 -11.01 -3.00
CA ALA A 26 0.63 -10.54 -1.77
C ALA A 26 1.19 -11.67 -0.85
N GLU A 27 1.35 -12.89 -1.37
CA GLU A 27 1.94 -14.03 -0.64
C GLU A 27 3.43 -13.81 -0.33
N GLN A 28 4.10 -12.95 -1.11
CA GLN A 28 5.45 -12.48 -0.79
C GLN A 28 5.42 -10.98 -0.52
N LEU A 29 5.76 -10.63 0.72
CA LEU A 29 5.98 -9.25 1.14
C LEU A 29 7.39 -8.84 0.70
N VAL A 30 7.49 -7.75 -0.03
CA VAL A 30 8.77 -7.20 -0.46
C VAL A 30 9.15 -6.05 0.45
N GLU A 31 10.29 -6.15 1.13
CA GLU A 31 10.86 -5.05 1.91
C GLU A 31 11.07 -3.82 1.02
N THR A 32 10.87 -2.62 1.58
CA THR A 32 10.82 -1.29 0.92
C THR A 32 9.57 -1.02 0.07
N ILE A 33 8.87 -2.06 -0.40
CA ILE A 33 7.65 -1.93 -1.21
C ILE A 33 6.41 -2.12 -0.35
N ASP A 34 6.27 -3.26 0.30
CA ASP A 34 5.11 -3.61 1.12
C ASP A 34 5.30 -3.18 2.58
N TYR A 35 6.52 -3.23 3.10
CA TYR A 35 6.86 -2.81 4.46
C TYR A 35 8.31 -2.34 4.56
N TYR A 36 8.65 -1.64 5.63
CA TYR A 36 10.02 -1.39 6.06
C TYR A 36 10.16 -1.68 7.55
N VAL A 37 11.38 -1.94 8.01
CA VAL A 37 11.69 -2.09 9.43
C VAL A 37 12.18 -0.74 9.93
N ASN A 38 11.53 -0.19 10.97
CA ASN A 38 11.97 1.06 11.57
C ASN A 38 13.16 0.85 12.52
N GLU A 39 13.74 1.93 13.04
CA GLU A 39 14.89 1.87 13.96
C GLU A 39 14.58 1.09 15.26
N ASP A 40 13.30 1.01 15.64
CA ASP A 40 12.84 0.22 16.79
C ASP A 40 12.63 -1.27 16.47
N GLY A 41 12.91 -1.73 15.24
CA GLY A 41 12.72 -3.12 14.82
C GLY A 41 11.27 -3.49 14.50
N ASN A 42 10.37 -2.51 14.38
CA ASN A 42 8.96 -2.74 14.06
C ASN A 42 8.72 -2.75 12.56
N TYR A 43 7.84 -3.66 12.12
CA TYR A 43 7.35 -3.72 10.74
C TYR A 43 6.32 -2.61 10.50
N VAL A 44 6.64 -1.69 9.59
CA VAL A 44 5.74 -0.62 9.16
C VAL A 44 5.30 -0.87 7.73
N PHE A 45 4.01 -1.15 7.55
CA PHE A 45 3.43 -1.36 6.21
C PHE A 45 3.24 -0.04 5.46
N THR A 46 3.56 -0.07 4.17
CA THR A 46 3.43 1.09 3.29
C THR A 46 2.00 1.26 2.79
N SER A 47 1.71 2.42 2.21
CA SER A 47 0.44 2.67 1.49
C SER A 47 0.20 1.64 0.39
N TRP A 48 1.27 1.16 -0.25
CA TRP A 48 1.22 0.20 -1.35
C TRP A 48 0.66 -1.15 -0.90
N TYR A 49 1.13 -1.66 0.23
CA TYR A 49 0.61 -2.88 0.82
C TYR A 49 -0.90 -2.76 1.12
N HIS A 50 -1.30 -1.62 1.68
CA HIS A 50 -2.71 -1.35 1.92
C HIS A 50 -3.51 -1.26 0.62
N LEU A 51 -3.01 -0.60 -0.42
CA LEU A 51 -3.64 -0.57 -1.74
C LEU A 51 -3.84 -1.97 -2.31
N ARG A 52 -2.80 -2.83 -2.29
CA ARG A 52 -2.88 -4.24 -2.72
C ARG A 52 -3.94 -5.03 -1.94
N ARG A 53 -4.13 -4.74 -0.65
CA ARG A 53 -5.18 -5.36 0.17
C ARG A 53 -6.60 -5.01 -0.27
N GLY A 54 -6.80 -3.88 -0.95
CA GLY A 54 -8.09 -3.51 -1.55
C GLY A 54 -9.15 -2.94 -0.61
N LYS A 55 -8.92 -2.90 0.71
CA LYS A 55 -9.89 -2.39 1.69
C LYS A 55 -9.27 -1.88 3.00
N CYS A 56 -9.95 -0.93 3.66
CA CYS A 56 -9.64 -0.51 5.03
C CYS A 56 -9.92 -1.66 6.01
N CYS A 57 -9.08 -1.80 7.04
CA CYS A 57 -9.25 -2.80 8.09
C CYS A 57 -9.68 -2.26 9.45
N GLY A 58 -9.93 -0.96 9.57
CA GLY A 58 -10.39 -0.33 10.82
C GLY A 58 -9.30 -0.02 11.85
N ASN A 59 -8.09 -0.56 11.71
CA ASN A 59 -7.01 -0.43 12.71
C ASN A 59 -6.36 0.97 12.78
N GLY A 60 -6.72 1.90 11.89
CA GLY A 60 -6.15 3.25 11.90
C GLY A 60 -4.68 3.33 11.56
N CYS A 61 -4.24 2.54 10.58
CA CYS A 61 -2.87 2.56 10.08
C CYS A 61 -2.49 3.95 9.54
N LEU A 62 -1.25 4.38 9.82
CA LEU A 62 -0.72 5.69 9.44
C LEU A 62 -0.75 5.95 7.93
N HIS A 63 -0.49 4.91 7.14
CA HIS A 63 -0.42 4.97 5.67
C HIS A 63 -1.67 4.42 4.98
N CYS A 64 -2.81 4.34 5.67
CA CYS A 64 -4.03 3.81 5.06
C CYS A 64 -4.55 4.79 3.98
N PRO A 65 -4.63 4.39 2.70
CA PRO A 65 -5.18 5.24 1.64
C PRO A 65 -6.71 5.27 1.68
N TYR A 66 -7.33 4.29 2.33
CA TYR A 66 -8.78 4.15 2.45
C TYR A 66 -9.34 4.97 3.60
N ARG A 67 -10.55 5.50 3.41
CA ARG A 67 -11.33 6.09 4.50
C ARG A 67 -11.63 5.02 5.56
N LYS A 68 -11.47 5.35 6.84
CA LYS A 68 -12.02 4.54 7.93
C LYS A 68 -13.54 4.45 7.73
N ASN A 69 -14.04 3.23 7.63
CA ASN A 69 -15.48 2.97 7.63
C ASN A 69 -16.06 3.25 9.01
#